data_AF-A0A1F5YXC2-F1
#
_entry.id   AF-A0A1F5YXC2-F1
#
_cell.length_a   1.000
_cell.length_b   1.000
_cell.length_c   1.000
_cell.angle_alpha   90.00
_cell.angle_beta   90.00
_cell.angle_gamma   90.00
#
_symmetry.space_group_name_H-M   'P 1'
#
loop_
_entity.id
_entity.type
_entity.pdbx_description
1 polymer ?
#
loop_
_entity_poly.entity_id
_entity_poly.type
_entity_poly.pdbx_seq_one_letter_code
_entity_poly.pdbx_strand_id
1 'polypeptide(L)'
;MKCSKCGLPLDPGQLRETPTAGDCWPVCKTCRSGEKPVFAYSRQTLLRTLYGAGRSISACHACGLQDKLELHWIRPLAAGGRPESNNLLALCRACHDKAHAGARIIGRAAVVVRKTKTE
;
A
#
# COMPACT_ATOMS: atom_id res chain seq x y z
N MET A 1 9.17 -14.32 6.45
CA MET A 1 9.15 -13.08 5.65
C MET A 1 10.53 -12.44 5.65
N LYS A 2 10.88 -11.59 4.68
CA LYS A 2 12.17 -10.87 4.62
C LYS A 2 11.95 -9.37 4.80
N CYS A 3 12.95 -8.68 5.32
CA CYS A 3 12.96 -7.22 5.42
C CYS A 3 12.97 -6.63 4.02
N SER A 4 12.04 -5.72 3.75
CA SER A 4 11.88 -5.16 2.41
C SER A 4 12.96 -4.14 2.04
N LYS A 5 13.77 -3.72 3.02
CA LYS A 5 14.92 -2.81 2.82
C LYS A 5 16.25 -3.55 2.67
N CYS A 6 16.56 -4.49 3.56
CA CYS A 6 17.86 -5.18 3.57
C CYS A 6 17.81 -6.65 3.13
N GLY A 7 16.64 -7.21 2.86
CA GLY A 7 16.47 -8.60 2.42
C GLY A 7 16.69 -9.67 3.49
N LEU A 8 17.13 -9.29 4.70
CA LEU A 8 17.36 -10.23 5.81
C LEU A 8 16.06 -10.88 6.28
N PRO A 9 16.08 -12.16 6.70
CA PRO A 9 14.91 -12.82 7.27
C PRO A 9 14.41 -12.05 8.50
N LEU A 10 13.09 -11.94 8.63
CA LEU A 10 12.42 -11.34 9.79
C LEU A 10 11.87 -12.44 10.69
N ASP A 11 12.17 -12.30 11.98
CA ASP A 11 11.55 -13.11 13.02
C ASP A 11 10.04 -12.82 13.09
N PRO A 12 9.16 -13.83 13.30
CA PRO A 12 7.72 -13.62 13.37
C PRO A 12 7.31 -12.56 14.41
N GLY A 13 8.04 -12.45 15.53
CA GLY A 13 7.81 -11.44 16.56
C GLY A 13 8.26 -10.01 16.20
N GLN A 14 8.96 -9.83 15.08
CA GLN A 14 9.43 -8.53 14.57
C GLN A 14 8.52 -7.95 13.50
N LEU A 15 7.52 -8.71 13.03
CA LEU A 15 6.49 -8.30 12.08
C LEU A 15 5.39 -7.51 12.80
N ARG A 16 5.71 -6.38 13.42
CA ARG A 16 4.63 -5.42 13.74
C ARG A 16 4.24 -4.72 12.46
N GLU A 17 2.98 -4.93 12.05
CA GLU A 17 2.28 -4.16 11.04
C GLU A 17 2.68 -2.69 11.21
N THR A 18 3.35 -2.16 10.20
CA THR A 18 3.82 -0.78 10.21
C THR A 18 2.58 0.10 10.34
N PRO A 19 2.48 0.95 11.39
CA PRO A 19 1.32 1.84 11.58
C PRO A 19 1.23 2.95 10.51
N THR A 20 2.16 2.96 9.55
CA THR A 20 2.22 3.92 8.45
C THR A 20 1.27 3.53 7.33
N ALA A 21 0.07 4.12 7.36
CA ALA A 21 -0.79 4.48 6.21
C ALA A 21 -0.72 3.60 4.94
N GLY A 22 -0.73 2.28 5.10
CA GLY A 22 -0.81 1.34 3.98
C GLY A 22 0.52 0.82 3.43
N ASP A 23 1.69 1.21 3.95
CA ASP A 23 2.92 0.45 3.67
C ASP A 23 2.90 -0.84 4.49
N CYS A 24 2.46 -1.91 3.84
CA CYS A 24 2.25 -3.24 4.39
C CYS A 24 3.51 -4.13 4.32
N TRP A 25 4.61 -3.61 3.79
CA TRP A 25 5.84 -4.37 3.65
C TRP A 25 6.65 -4.33 4.94
N PRO A 26 7.10 -5.48 5.45
CA PRO A 26 7.74 -5.50 6.74
C PRO A 26 9.20 -5.01 6.63
N VAL A 27 9.61 -4.23 7.63
CA VAL A 27 10.95 -3.63 7.75
C VAL A 27 11.50 -3.94 9.15
N CYS A 28 12.73 -4.47 9.22
CA CYS A 28 13.35 -4.86 10.50
C CYS A 28 13.59 -3.65 11.41
N LYS A 29 13.69 -3.91 12.73
CA LYS A 29 13.93 -2.86 13.74
C LYS A 29 15.15 -2.01 13.41
N THR A 30 16.25 -2.64 13.01
CA THR A 30 17.50 -1.95 12.62
C THR A 30 17.30 -1.00 11.44
N CYS A 31 16.63 -1.48 10.38
CA CYS A 31 16.33 -0.67 9.20
C CYS A 31 15.37 0.49 9.51
N ARG A 32 14.50 0.32 10.52
CA ARG A 32 13.55 1.33 11.01
C ARG A 32 14.23 2.38 11.90
N SER A 33 15.17 1.97 12.75
CA SER A 33 15.87 2.86 13.71
C SER A 33 16.77 3.90 13.03
N GLY A 34 17.20 3.67 11.80
CA GLY A 34 18.00 4.63 11.01
C GLY A 34 17.16 5.63 10.19
N GLU A 35 15.83 5.53 10.24
CA GLU A 35 14.95 6.42 9.48
C GLU A 35 14.40 7.51 10.38
N LYS A 36 14.42 8.77 9.92
CA LYS A 36 13.46 9.77 10.42
C LYS A 36 12.08 9.13 10.29
N PRO A 37 11.20 9.19 11.30
CA PRO A 37 9.94 8.47 11.24
C PRO A 37 9.26 8.86 9.94
N VAL A 38 9.07 7.87 9.06
CA VAL A 38 8.52 8.07 7.73
C VAL A 38 7.01 8.27 7.91
N PHE A 39 6.64 9.35 8.59
CA PHE A 39 5.30 9.90 8.68
C PHE A 39 4.99 10.62 7.36
N ALA A 40 5.20 9.97 6.21
CA ALA A 40 5.24 10.78 4.99
C ALA A 40 3.82 11.10 4.49
N TYR A 41 2.87 10.17 4.59
CA TYR A 41 1.55 10.37 3.99
C TYR A 41 0.44 9.71 4.80
N SER A 42 -0.59 10.46 5.17
CA SER A 42 -1.84 9.86 5.65
C SER A 42 -2.52 9.07 4.52
N ARG A 43 -3.42 8.13 4.85
CA ARG A 43 -4.24 7.43 3.83
C ARG A 43 -4.98 8.44 2.94
N GLN A 44 -5.54 9.52 3.49
CA GLN A 44 -6.16 10.58 2.69
C GLN A 44 -5.17 11.25 1.73
N THR A 45 -3.93 11.50 2.17
CA THR A 45 -2.91 12.12 1.32
C THR A 45 -2.57 11.22 0.15
N LEU A 46 -2.36 9.92 0.38
CA LEU A 46 -2.09 8.96 -0.68
C LEU A 46 -3.25 8.89 -1.68
N LEU A 47 -4.48 8.79 -1.20
CA LEU A 47 -5.66 8.78 -2.06
C LEU A 47 -5.76 10.06 -2.92
N ARG A 48 -5.42 11.22 -2.35
CA ARG A 48 -5.39 12.49 -3.08
C ARG A 48 -4.28 12.50 -4.15
N THR A 49 -3.09 12.00 -3.84
CA THR A 49 -1.96 11.95 -4.80
C THR A 49 -2.26 11.01 -5.96
N LEU A 50 -2.83 9.84 -5.68
CA LEU A 50 -3.09 8.81 -6.68
C LEU A 50 -4.28 9.12 -7.58
N TYR A 51 -5.35 9.67 -7.00
CA TYR A 51 -6.63 9.81 -7.69
C TYR A 51 -7.07 11.26 -7.86
N GLY A 52 -6.39 12.23 -7.25
CA GLY A 52 -6.79 13.63 -7.22
C GLY A 52 -7.87 13.93 -6.18
N ALA A 53 -8.01 15.22 -5.84
CA ALA A 53 -9.05 15.66 -4.90
C ALA A 53 -10.46 15.34 -5.44
N GLY A 54 -11.37 14.92 -4.54
CA GLY A 54 -12.76 14.59 -4.90
C GLY A 54 -12.95 13.26 -5.64
N ARG A 55 -11.90 12.45 -5.77
CA ARG A 55 -11.96 11.12 -6.40
C ARG A 55 -11.66 10.02 -5.38
N SER A 56 -12.23 8.83 -5.60
CA SER A 56 -11.97 7.64 -4.80
C SER A 56 -11.83 6.41 -5.69
N ILE A 57 -11.02 5.45 -5.25
CA ILE A 57 -11.08 4.10 -5.82
C ILE A 57 -12.41 3.49 -5.42
N SER A 58 -13.11 2.93 -6.40
CA SER A 58 -14.29 2.12 -6.16
C SER A 58 -14.04 0.63 -6.30
N ALA A 59 -12.93 0.17 -6.89
CA ALA A 59 -12.70 -1.24 -7.19
C ALA A 59 -11.24 -1.69 -7.00
N CYS A 60 -11.07 -2.96 -6.63
CA CYS A 60 -9.80 -3.65 -6.55
C CYS A 60 -9.13 -3.72 -7.93
N HIS A 61 -7.85 -3.35 -8.02
CA HIS A 61 -7.09 -3.38 -9.28
C HIS A 61 -6.88 -4.79 -9.82
N ALA A 62 -6.94 -5.82 -8.97
CA ALA A 62 -6.75 -7.20 -9.38
C ALA A 62 -8.08 -7.84 -9.85
N CYS A 63 -9.11 -7.80 -9.00
CA CYS A 63 -10.35 -8.55 -9.21
C CYS A 63 -11.59 -7.70 -9.47
N GLY A 64 -11.53 -6.38 -9.31
CA GLY A 64 -12.67 -5.48 -9.49
C GLY A 64 -13.66 -5.40 -8.31
N LEU A 65 -13.44 -6.15 -7.22
CA LEU A 65 -14.29 -6.09 -6.03
C LEU A 65 -14.30 -4.68 -5.43
N GLN A 66 -15.46 -4.18 -5.00
CA GLN A 66 -15.62 -2.79 -4.55
C GLN A 66 -15.55 -2.59 -3.03
N ASP A 67 -15.58 -3.67 -2.26
CA ASP A 67 -15.65 -3.62 -0.80
C ASP A 67 -14.26 -3.63 -0.14
N LYS A 68 -14.16 -2.93 1.01
CA LYS A 68 -13.00 -2.90 1.94
C LYS A 68 -11.63 -2.88 1.24
N LEU A 69 -11.39 -1.82 0.47
CA LEU A 69 -10.14 -1.65 -0.27
C LEU A 69 -9.00 -1.08 0.59
N GLU A 70 -7.88 -1.78 0.54
CA GLU A 70 -6.61 -1.44 1.17
C GLU A 70 -5.62 -0.95 0.10
N LEU A 71 -4.73 -0.03 0.48
CA LEU A 71 -3.64 0.38 -0.39
C LEU A 71 -2.48 -0.61 -0.22
N HIS A 72 -1.89 -1.03 -1.34
CA HIS A 72 -0.74 -1.91 -1.40
C HIS A 72 0.37 -1.24 -2.20
N TRP A 73 1.56 -1.11 -1.61
CA TRP A 73 2.74 -0.59 -2.30
C TRP A 73 3.34 -1.68 -3.16
N ILE A 74 3.75 -1.38 -4.39
CA ILE A 74 4.53 -2.31 -5.22
C ILE A 74 5.99 -2.30 -4.76
N ARG A 75 6.55 -1.10 -4.58
CA ARG A 75 7.84 -0.86 -3.95
C ARG A 75 7.62 -0.08 -2.65
N PRO A 76 7.99 -0.63 -1.49
CA PRO A 76 7.79 0.06 -0.20
C PRO A 76 8.66 1.31 -0.06
N LEU A 77 8.25 2.21 0.83
CA LEU A 77 8.95 3.47 1.10
C LEU A 77 10.40 3.21 1.55
N ALA A 78 10.58 2.23 2.44
CA ALA A 78 11.89 1.83 2.97
C ALA A 78 12.85 1.31 1.89
N ALA A 79 12.33 0.84 0.76
CA ALA A 79 13.11 0.42 -0.40
C ALA A 79 13.27 1.53 -1.46
N GLY A 80 12.88 2.77 -1.15
CA GLY A 80 12.91 3.92 -2.07
C GLY A 80 11.65 4.09 -2.94
N GLY A 81 10.55 3.43 -2.58
CA GLY A 81 9.25 3.66 -3.21
C GLY A 81 8.74 5.09 -2.99
N ARG A 82 7.89 5.56 -3.89
CA ARG A 82 7.24 6.89 -3.83
C ARG A 82 5.72 6.75 -3.98
N PRO A 83 4.92 7.71 -3.46
CA PRO A 83 3.46 7.66 -3.52
C PRO A 83 2.94 8.01 -4.91
N GLU A 84 3.28 7.20 -5.91
CA GLU A 84 2.96 7.41 -7.32
C GLU A 84 1.88 6.42 -7.77
N SER A 85 1.07 6.80 -8.77
CA SER A 85 -0.06 5.99 -9.27
C SER A 85 0.34 4.62 -9.83
N ASN A 86 1.59 4.47 -10.26
CA ASN A 86 2.17 3.22 -10.74
C ASN A 86 2.84 2.39 -9.63
N ASN A 87 2.97 2.91 -8.41
CA ASN A 87 3.63 2.26 -7.28
C ASN A 87 2.65 1.87 -6.16
N LEU A 88 1.38 2.24 -6.30
CA LEU A 88 0.33 2.00 -5.31
C LEU A 88 -0.90 1.41 -5.99
N LEU A 89 -1.35 0.27 -5.47
CA LEU A 89 -2.55 -0.42 -5.90
C LEU A 89 -3.60 -0.34 -4.82
N ALA A 90 -4.86 -0.30 -5.21
CA ALA A 90 -5.97 -0.53 -4.30
C ALA A 90 -6.47 -1.96 -4.47
N LEU A 91 -6.38 -2.77 -3.42
CA LEU A 91 -6.68 -4.19 -3.43
C LEU A 91 -7.71 -4.53 -2.35
N CYS A 92 -8.56 -5.52 -2.63
CA CYS A 92 -9.31 -6.17 -1.56
C CYS A 92 -8.36 -7.06 -0.75
N ARG A 93 -8.74 -7.40 0.49
CA ARG A 93 -7.91 -8.19 1.40
C ARG A 93 -7.36 -9.47 0.77
N ALA A 94 -8.19 -10.23 0.06
CA ALA A 94 -7.77 -11.48 -0.57
C ALA A 94 -6.71 -11.28 -1.68
N CYS A 95 -6.80 -10.19 -2.45
CA CYS A 95 -5.78 -9.87 -3.46
C CYS A 95 -4.52 -9.28 -2.81
N HIS A 96 -4.69 -8.58 -1.70
CA HIS A 96 -3.60 -8.01 -0.93
C HIS A 96 -2.72 -9.12 -0.33
N ASP A 97 -3.33 -10.12 0.32
CA ASP A 97 -2.61 -11.27 0.88
C ASP A 97 -1.89 -12.08 -0.21
N LYS A 98 -2.52 -12.25 -1.39
CA LYS A 98 -1.87 -12.88 -2.56
C LYS A 98 -0.64 -12.12 -3.03
N ALA A 99 -0.68 -10.78 -3.04
CA ALA A 99 0.47 -9.96 -3.42
C ALA A 99 1.64 -10.19 -2.44
N HIS A 100 1.37 -10.28 -1.14
CA HIS A 100 2.38 -10.64 -0.14
C HIS A 100 2.92 -12.07 -0.30
N ALA A 101 2.09 -13.00 -0.80
CA ALA A 101 2.51 -14.36 -1.13
C ALA A 101 3.33 -14.47 -2.43
N GLY A 102 3.59 -13.35 -3.12
CA GLY A 102 4.37 -13.31 -4.35
C GLY A 102 3.56 -13.45 -5.63
N ALA A 103 2.22 -13.38 -5.56
CA ALA A 103 1.40 -13.36 -6.77
C ALA A 103 1.64 -12.05 -7.55
N ARG A 104 1.92 -12.19 -8.85
CA ARG A 104 2.05 -11.04 -9.74
C ARG A 104 0.66 -10.45 -10.02
N ILE A 105 0.38 -9.27 -9.46
CA ILE A 105 -0.87 -8.55 -9.73
C ILE A 105 -0.74 -7.83 -11.07
N ILE A 106 -1.41 -8.35 -12.10
CA ILE A 106 -1.58 -7.65 -13.37
C ILE A 106 -2.72 -6.66 -13.16
N GLY A 107 -2.37 -5.39 -12.91
CA GLY A 107 -3.36 -4.35 -12.62
C GLY A 107 -4.31 -4.16 -13.79
N ARG A 108 -5.61 -4.30 -13.55
CA ARG A 108 -6.66 -3.67 -14.36
C ARG A 108 -6.64 -2.16 -14.09
N ALA A 109 -7.08 -1.37 -15.06
CA ALA A 109 -7.25 0.08 -14.86
C ALA A 109 -8.17 0.33 -13.66
N ALA A 110 -7.73 1.16 -12.71
CA ALA A 110 -8.51 1.54 -11.54
C ALA A 110 -9.82 2.21 -11.98
N VAL A 111 -10.96 1.76 -11.45
CA VAL A 111 -12.20 2.52 -11.59
C VAL A 111 -12.19 3.66 -10.57
N VAL A 112 -11.82 4.84 -11.05
CA VAL A 112 -11.79 6.07 -10.26
C VAL A 112 -13.14 6.76 -10.39
N VAL A 113 -13.90 6.80 -9.30
CA VAL A 113 -15.19 7.50 -9.26
C VAL A 113 -15.04 8.89 -8.66
N ARG A 114 -15.82 9.86 -9.16
CA ARG A 114 -15.98 11.15 -8.49
C ARG A 114 -16.89 10.93 -7.27
N LYS A 115 -16.53 11.50 -6.12
CA LYS A 115 -17.45 11.58 -4.99
C LYS A 115 -18.54 12.58 -5.36
N THR A 116 -19.76 12.11 -5.54
CA THR A 116 -20.93 13.01 -5.52
C THR A 116 -21.03 13.57 -4.10
N LYS A 117 -21.12 14.90 -3.96
CA LYS A 117 -21.52 15.49 -2.68
C LYS A 117 -22.93 14.98 -2.40
N THR A 118 -23.09 14.14 -1.39
CA THR A 118 -24.41 13.93 -0.78
C THR A 118 -24.64 15.12 0.13
N GLU A 119 -25.71 15.86 -0.14
CA GLU A 119 -26.19 17.02 0.61
C GLU A 119 -26.62 16.64 2.03
#